data_AF-A0A9Q1C9Y3-F1
#
_entry.id   AF-A0A9Q1C9Y3-F1
#
_cell.length_a   1.000
_cell.length_b   1.000
_cell.length_c   1.000
_cell.angle_alpha   90.00
_cell.angle_beta   90.00
_cell.angle_gamma   90.00
#
_symmetry.space_group_name_H-M   'P 1'
#
loop_
_entity.id
_entity.type
_entity.pdbx_description
1 polymer ?
#
loop_
_entity_poly.entity_id
_entity_poly.type
_entity_poly.pdbx_seq_one_letter_code
_entity_poly.pdbx_strand_id
1 'polypeptide(L)'
;MAKQGRTNAKRALTIQMNFIRQSLAEGDISSYADEVNKLKELFKDFKSKWQAYHDTLGSEEDIETSDEYFYKEQDNYIKILELVSVRSVKVKQEEKPQSGFSKDLIAALSMPKVELETFKGDPIKYHQFMKSFDSNVDCVCDDGNLKLTRLMQYTAGLAKDAIRGCSLIGGDKGYQQARSILETRFGNPHLVTEHIIHELRQRRQVRSPVDIQSLADGASNALWSCLT
;
A
#
# COMPACT_ATOMS: atom_id res chain seq x y z
N MET A 1 13.58 -38.67 -16.70
CA MET A 1 13.70 -38.33 -15.26
C MET A 1 13.06 -36.98 -14.89
N ALA A 2 13.16 -35.94 -15.73
CA ALA A 2 12.61 -34.61 -15.44
C ALA A 2 11.08 -34.59 -15.17
N LYS A 3 10.28 -35.33 -15.96
CA LYS A 3 8.81 -35.45 -15.77
C LYS A 3 8.43 -35.95 -14.37
N GLN A 4 9.17 -36.94 -13.85
CA GLN A 4 8.94 -37.50 -12.51
C GLN A 4 9.28 -36.49 -11.41
N GLY A 5 10.36 -35.71 -11.61
CA GLY A 5 10.74 -34.62 -10.72
C GLY A 5 9.64 -33.56 -10.59
N ARG A 6 9.07 -33.12 -11.71
CA ARG A 6 7.92 -32.19 -11.74
C ARG A 6 6.72 -32.74 -10.97
N THR A 7 6.34 -34.00 -11.21
CA THR A 7 5.18 -34.63 -10.55
C THR A 7 5.36 -34.72 -9.04
N ASN A 8 6.57 -35.07 -8.57
CA ASN A 8 6.87 -35.13 -7.15
C ASN A 8 6.81 -33.75 -6.48
N ALA A 9 7.39 -32.72 -7.12
CA ALA A 9 7.33 -31.35 -6.63
C ALA A 9 5.88 -30.82 -6.60
N LYS A 10 5.08 -31.11 -7.64
CA LYS A 10 3.65 -30.77 -7.68
C LYS A 10 2.88 -31.42 -6.54
N ARG A 11 3.16 -32.69 -6.24
CA ARG A 11 2.52 -33.41 -5.14
C ARG A 11 2.82 -32.72 -3.79
N ALA A 12 4.09 -32.39 -3.54
CA ALA A 12 4.48 -31.69 -2.31
C ALA A 12 3.80 -30.32 -2.20
N LEU A 13 3.75 -29.57 -3.31
CA LEU A 13 3.04 -28.30 -3.41
C LEU A 13 1.54 -28.45 -3.09
N THR A 14 0.86 -29.41 -3.70
CA THR A 14 -0.57 -29.67 -3.46
C THR A 14 -0.84 -30.03 -1.99
N ILE A 15 0.03 -30.83 -1.36
CA ILE A 15 -0.10 -31.21 0.05
C ILE A 15 -0.02 -29.96 0.94
N GLN A 16 0.97 -29.10 0.71
CA GLN A 16 1.12 -27.88 1.51
C GLN A 16 -0.04 -26.90 1.30
N MET A 17 -0.57 -26.77 0.07
CA MET A 17 -1.77 -25.96 -0.19
C MET A 17 -2.98 -26.45 0.60
N ASN A 18 -3.20 -27.77 0.63
CA ASN A 18 -4.32 -28.35 1.37
C ASN A 18 -4.13 -28.23 2.87
N PHE A 19 -2.90 -28.38 3.37
CA PHE A 19 -2.56 -28.11 4.76
C PHE A 19 -2.93 -26.67 5.14
N ILE A 20 -2.52 -25.68 4.35
CA ILE A 20 -2.86 -24.28 4.58
C ILE A 20 -4.37 -24.05 4.56
N ARG A 21 -5.12 -24.65 3.61
CA ARG A 21 -6.60 -24.55 3.60
C ARG A 21 -7.22 -25.09 4.89
N GLN A 22 -6.71 -26.21 5.39
CA GLN A 22 -7.18 -26.84 6.63
C GLN A 22 -6.82 -26.00 7.85
N SER A 23 -5.56 -25.60 8.00
CA SER A 23 -5.13 -24.72 9.09
C SER A 23 -5.90 -23.41 9.06
N LEU A 24 -6.19 -22.86 7.86
CA LEU A 24 -7.05 -21.70 7.70
C LEU A 24 -8.43 -22.00 8.27
N ALA A 25 -9.08 -23.09 7.86
CA ALA A 25 -10.41 -23.47 8.39
C ALA A 25 -10.43 -23.58 9.92
N GLU A 26 -9.41 -24.18 10.52
CA GLU A 26 -9.27 -24.42 11.97
C GLU A 26 -8.93 -23.15 12.79
N GLY A 27 -8.42 -22.10 12.15
CA GLY A 27 -8.16 -20.81 12.80
C GLY A 27 -6.87 -20.75 13.62
N ASP A 28 -5.91 -21.63 13.36
CA ASP A 28 -4.60 -21.62 14.04
C ASP A 28 -3.67 -20.51 13.48
N ILE A 29 -3.67 -19.36 14.16
CA ILE A 29 -3.08 -18.10 13.66
C ILE A 29 -1.57 -18.02 13.80
N SER A 30 -0.97 -18.75 14.75
CA SER A 30 0.45 -18.59 15.10
C SER A 30 1.40 -19.14 14.04
N SER A 31 0.91 -19.99 13.14
CA SER A 31 1.76 -20.80 12.25
C SER A 31 1.71 -20.35 10.77
N TYR A 32 0.72 -19.55 10.33
CA TYR A 32 0.53 -19.29 8.90
C TYR A 32 1.74 -18.67 8.17
N ALA A 33 2.57 -17.88 8.85
CA ALA A 33 3.72 -17.24 8.22
C ALA A 33 4.76 -18.29 7.77
N ASP A 34 5.06 -19.27 8.61
CA ASP A 34 6.01 -20.34 8.31
C ASP A 34 5.46 -21.27 7.23
N GLU A 35 4.15 -21.53 7.27
CA GLU A 35 3.45 -22.38 6.33
C GLU A 35 3.42 -21.77 4.93
N VAL A 36 3.19 -20.46 4.86
CA VAL A 36 3.22 -19.67 3.63
C VAL A 36 4.65 -19.60 3.08
N ASN A 37 5.66 -19.44 3.94
CA ASN A 37 7.05 -19.47 3.52
C ASN A 37 7.44 -20.85 2.96
N LYS A 38 7.01 -21.93 3.61
CA LYS A 38 7.18 -23.30 3.11
C LYS A 38 6.46 -23.51 1.77
N LEU A 39 5.26 -22.96 1.60
CA LEU A 39 4.54 -23.00 0.32
C LEU A 39 5.30 -22.26 -0.80
N LYS A 40 5.88 -21.08 -0.50
CA LYS A 40 6.71 -20.32 -1.46
C LYS A 40 7.93 -21.12 -1.91
N GLU A 41 8.65 -21.76 -0.98
CA GLU A 41 9.80 -22.58 -1.32
C GLU A 41 9.42 -23.82 -2.14
N LEU A 42 8.30 -24.49 -1.81
CA LEU A 42 7.80 -25.61 -2.61
C LEU A 42 7.35 -25.19 -4.01
N PHE A 43 6.77 -23.99 -4.17
CA PHE A 43 6.39 -23.48 -5.48
C PHE A 43 7.63 -23.14 -6.33
N LYS A 44 8.68 -22.58 -5.70
CA LYS A 44 9.97 -22.34 -6.33
C LYS A 44 10.62 -23.63 -6.83
N ASP A 45 10.62 -24.69 -6.02
CA ASP A 45 11.10 -26.02 -6.46
C ASP A 45 10.24 -26.58 -7.59
N PHE A 46 8.91 -26.53 -7.48
CA PHE A 46 8.01 -26.96 -8.56
C PHE A 46 8.29 -26.23 -9.88
N LYS A 47 8.45 -24.90 -9.85
CA LYS A 47 8.77 -24.10 -11.05
C LYS A 47 10.08 -24.54 -11.68
N SER A 48 11.13 -24.73 -10.87
CA SER A 48 12.43 -25.20 -11.35
C SER A 48 12.33 -26.58 -12.02
N LYS A 49 11.61 -27.53 -11.40
CA LYS A 49 11.41 -28.87 -11.95
C LYS A 49 10.49 -28.91 -13.17
N TRP A 50 9.49 -28.04 -13.21
CA TRP A 50 8.64 -27.85 -14.39
C TRP A 50 9.46 -27.30 -15.55
N GLN A 51 10.27 -26.26 -15.34
CA GLN A 51 11.11 -25.65 -16.37
C GLN A 51 12.11 -26.66 -16.94
N ALA A 52 12.80 -27.42 -16.07
CA ALA A 52 13.72 -28.48 -16.51
C ALA A 52 13.03 -29.62 -17.30
N TYR A 53 11.71 -29.80 -17.16
CA TYR A 53 10.93 -30.70 -18.01
C TYR A 53 10.47 -30.00 -19.29
N HIS A 54 10.02 -28.76 -19.19
CA HIS A 54 9.55 -27.93 -20.29
C HIS A 54 10.66 -27.74 -21.35
N ASP A 55 11.90 -27.48 -20.92
CA ASP A 55 13.07 -27.33 -21.79
C ASP A 55 13.44 -28.62 -22.57
N THR A 56 12.87 -29.78 -22.18
CA THR A 56 13.08 -31.06 -22.89
C THR A 56 12.01 -31.34 -23.95
N LEU A 57 10.99 -30.49 -24.05
CA LEU A 57 9.92 -30.60 -25.04
C LEU A 57 10.37 -30.00 -26.36
N GLY A 58 10.10 -30.71 -27.46
CA GLY A 58 10.51 -30.30 -28.80
C GLY A 58 9.36 -30.04 -29.78
N SER A 59 8.12 -30.39 -29.41
CA SER A 59 6.94 -30.08 -30.20
C SER A 59 6.21 -28.86 -29.63
N GLU A 60 5.70 -28.01 -30.50
CA GLU A 60 4.99 -26.78 -30.13
C GLU A 60 3.69 -27.08 -29.35
N GLU A 61 2.98 -28.15 -29.72
CA GLU A 61 1.79 -28.63 -29.01
C GLU A 61 2.10 -29.10 -27.57
N ASP A 62 3.22 -29.79 -27.37
CA ASP A 62 3.64 -30.25 -26.04
C ASP A 62 4.06 -29.07 -25.14
N ILE A 63 4.73 -28.06 -25.73
CA ILE A 63 5.14 -26.82 -25.06
C ILE A 63 3.90 -26.05 -24.58
N GLU A 64 2.94 -25.82 -25.47
CA GLU A 64 1.69 -25.11 -25.16
C GLU A 64 0.91 -25.84 -24.06
N THR A 65 0.76 -27.16 -24.16
CA THR A 65 0.12 -27.99 -23.13
C THR A 65 0.85 -27.89 -21.77
N SER A 66 2.18 -27.82 -21.80
CA SER A 66 3.01 -27.69 -20.60
C SER A 66 2.86 -26.33 -19.93
N ASP A 67 2.70 -25.26 -20.72
CA ASP A 67 2.45 -23.89 -20.25
C ASP A 67 1.06 -23.74 -19.63
N GLU A 68 0.01 -24.23 -20.31
CA GLU A 68 -1.35 -24.23 -19.76
C GLU A 68 -1.41 -24.93 -18.40
N TYR A 69 -0.71 -26.07 -18.28
CA TYR A 69 -0.58 -26.79 -17.02
C TYR A 69 0.09 -25.94 -15.94
N PHE A 70 1.16 -25.21 -16.26
CA PHE A 70 1.85 -24.35 -15.31
C PHE A 70 0.98 -23.18 -14.85
N TYR A 71 0.30 -22.50 -15.78
CA TYR A 71 -0.58 -21.38 -15.45
C TYR A 71 -1.73 -21.81 -14.53
N LYS A 72 -2.31 -22.99 -14.77
CA LYS A 72 -3.34 -23.55 -13.89
C LYS A 72 -2.81 -23.81 -12.47
N GLU A 73 -1.59 -24.32 -12.35
CA GLU A 73 -0.99 -24.61 -11.04
C GLU A 73 -0.53 -23.32 -10.33
N GLN A 74 -0.10 -22.32 -11.09
CA GLN A 74 0.23 -20.97 -10.59
C GLN A 74 -1.01 -20.24 -10.07
N ASP A 75 -2.13 -20.29 -10.80
CA ASP A 75 -3.40 -19.72 -10.37
C ASP A 75 -3.88 -20.35 -9.05
N ASN A 76 -3.79 -21.68 -8.92
CA ASN A 76 -4.09 -22.38 -7.67
C ASN A 76 -3.22 -21.90 -6.50
N TYR A 77 -1.94 -21.63 -6.75
CA TYR A 77 -1.01 -21.09 -5.76
C TYR A 77 -1.37 -19.66 -5.34
N ILE A 78 -1.66 -18.78 -6.28
CA ILE A 78 -2.05 -17.38 -6.02
C ILE A 78 -3.33 -17.34 -5.19
N LYS A 79 -4.33 -18.15 -5.54
CA LYS A 79 -5.59 -18.25 -4.78
C LYS A 79 -5.37 -18.62 -3.31
N ILE A 80 -4.42 -19.49 -3.00
CA ILE A 80 -4.09 -19.82 -1.60
C ILE A 80 -3.47 -18.63 -0.88
N LEU A 81 -2.54 -17.92 -1.51
CA LEU A 81 -1.93 -16.73 -0.92
C LEU A 81 -2.96 -15.64 -0.65
N GLU A 82 -3.89 -15.41 -1.57
CA GLU A 82 -5.00 -14.48 -1.38
C GLU A 82 -5.90 -14.89 -0.21
N LEU A 83 -6.25 -16.18 -0.09
CA LEU A 83 -7.06 -16.69 1.02
C LEU A 83 -6.38 -16.46 2.39
N VAL A 84 -5.07 -16.67 2.48
CA VAL A 84 -4.31 -16.36 3.70
C VAL A 84 -4.33 -14.86 3.97
N SER A 85 -4.09 -14.03 2.96
CA SER A 85 -4.08 -12.57 3.08
C SER A 85 -5.44 -12.02 3.53
N VAL A 86 -6.56 -12.53 3.01
CA VAL A 86 -7.91 -12.11 3.40
C VAL A 86 -8.24 -12.55 4.83
N ARG A 87 -7.79 -13.73 5.28
CA ARG A 87 -8.03 -14.18 6.65
C ARG A 87 -7.19 -13.42 7.68
N SER A 88 -5.96 -13.02 7.35
CA SER A 88 -5.18 -12.09 8.18
C SER A 88 -5.85 -10.73 8.36
N VAL A 89 -6.74 -10.31 7.43
CA VAL A 89 -7.56 -9.09 7.54
C VAL A 89 -8.83 -9.34 8.36
N LYS A 90 -9.50 -10.49 8.20
CA LYS A 90 -10.71 -10.85 8.98
C LYS A 90 -10.43 -11.15 10.44
N VAL A 91 -9.27 -11.73 10.77
CA VAL A 91 -8.84 -12.00 12.17
C VAL A 91 -8.56 -10.70 12.95
N LYS A 92 -8.38 -9.55 12.29
CA LYS A 92 -8.16 -8.26 12.98
C LYS A 92 -9.45 -7.56 13.46
N GLN A 93 -10.64 -8.17 13.31
CA GLN A 93 -11.90 -7.55 13.77
C GLN A 93 -12.54 -8.15 15.03
N GLU A 94 -12.09 -9.27 15.59
CA GLU A 94 -12.60 -9.73 16.90
C GLU A 94 -11.48 -10.33 17.79
N GLU A 95 -11.33 -9.74 18.98
CA GLU A 95 -10.62 -10.16 20.22
C GLU A 95 -9.23 -9.57 20.64
N LYS A 96 -9.10 -9.40 21.97
CA LYS A 96 -8.19 -8.56 22.81
C LYS A 96 -6.76 -9.15 23.04
N PRO A 97 -5.80 -8.40 23.66
CA PRO A 97 -4.36 -8.49 23.36
C PRO A 97 -3.50 -9.25 24.39
N GLN A 98 -2.44 -9.93 23.91
CA GLN A 98 -1.11 -10.14 24.53
C GLN A 98 -0.14 -10.55 23.38
N SER A 99 1.13 -10.18 23.23
CA SER A 99 2.10 -9.32 23.90
C SER A 99 3.26 -9.11 22.89
N GLY A 100 3.98 -7.97 22.94
CA GLY A 100 5.32 -7.88 22.33
C GLY A 100 5.54 -7.00 21.09
N PHE A 101 4.74 -5.98 20.84
CA PHE A 101 5.11 -4.92 19.88
C PHE A 101 5.55 -3.66 20.64
N SER A 102 6.61 -3.00 20.15
CA SER A 102 7.08 -1.71 20.67
C SER A 102 5.87 -0.77 20.84
N LYS A 103 5.80 -0.01 21.94
CA LYS A 103 4.67 0.90 22.25
C LYS A 103 4.26 1.77 21.06
N ASP A 104 5.23 2.16 20.24
CA ASP A 104 5.04 2.98 19.03
C ASP A 104 4.38 2.21 17.87
N LEU A 105 4.66 0.90 17.72
CA LEU A 105 4.02 0.03 16.74
C LEU A 105 2.59 -0.35 17.17
N ILE A 106 2.35 -0.56 18.46
CA ILE A 106 0.99 -0.77 18.98
C ILE A 106 0.14 0.49 18.78
N ALA A 107 0.72 1.67 19.00
CA ALA A 107 0.06 2.95 18.73
C ALA A 107 -0.24 3.13 17.24
N ALA A 108 0.71 2.83 16.35
CA ALA A 108 0.53 2.87 14.89
C ALA A 108 -0.56 1.92 14.38
N LEU A 109 -0.68 0.73 14.98
CA LEU A 109 -1.66 -0.30 14.59
C LEU A 109 -3.05 -0.15 15.26
N SER A 110 -3.13 0.58 16.37
CA SER A 110 -4.38 0.88 17.09
C SER A 110 -4.97 2.24 16.73
N MET A 111 -4.24 3.05 15.94
CA MET A 111 -4.80 4.28 15.38
C MET A 111 -5.83 3.91 14.31
N PRO A 112 -7.02 4.54 14.31
CA PRO A 112 -7.97 4.40 13.22
C PRO A 112 -7.22 4.62 11.91
N LYS A 113 -7.46 3.74 10.93
CA LYS A 113 -6.89 3.86 9.58
C LYS A 113 -7.13 5.29 9.13
N VAL A 114 -6.08 6.12 9.09
CA VAL A 114 -6.20 7.51 8.65
C VAL A 114 -6.56 7.40 7.19
N GLU A 115 -7.84 7.60 6.89
CA GLU A 115 -8.28 7.78 5.51
C GLU A 115 -7.50 8.99 5.01
N LEU A 116 -6.53 8.74 4.12
CA LEU A 116 -5.83 9.82 3.43
C LEU A 116 -6.88 10.63 2.69
N GLU A 117 -7.26 11.77 3.26
CA GLU A 117 -8.18 12.70 2.63
C GLU A 117 -7.59 13.14 1.29
N THR A 118 -8.42 13.18 0.26
CA THR A 118 -8.00 13.62 -1.06
C THR A 118 -7.59 15.09 -1.02
N PHE A 119 -6.33 15.37 -1.35
CA PHE A 119 -5.79 16.73 -1.38
C PHE A 119 -6.21 17.47 -2.65
N LYS A 120 -6.93 18.58 -2.51
CA LYS A 120 -7.44 19.38 -3.63
C LYS A 120 -6.58 20.60 -3.99
N GLY A 121 -5.54 20.87 -3.21
CA GLY A 121 -4.68 22.06 -3.37
C GLY A 121 -4.88 23.15 -2.30
N ASP A 122 -5.42 22.81 -1.13
CA ASP A 122 -5.58 23.77 -0.03
C ASP A 122 -4.25 24.00 0.72
N PRO A 123 -3.64 25.20 0.71
CA PRO A 123 -2.32 25.41 1.29
C PRO A 123 -2.22 25.05 2.78
N ILE A 124 -3.28 25.31 3.55
CA ILE A 124 -3.34 24.99 5.00
C ILE A 124 -3.21 23.47 5.23
N LYS A 125 -3.77 22.65 4.33
CA LYS A 125 -3.82 21.20 4.48
C LYS A 125 -2.60 20.49 3.89
N TYR A 126 -1.74 21.20 3.16
CA TYR A 126 -0.62 20.61 2.43
C TYR A 126 0.32 19.82 3.36
N HIS A 127 0.81 20.44 4.44
CA HIS A 127 1.79 19.81 5.32
C HIS A 127 1.20 18.60 6.06
N GLN A 128 -0.07 18.68 6.46
CA GLN A 128 -0.79 17.56 7.06
C GLN A 128 -0.94 16.40 6.06
N PHE A 129 -1.31 16.71 4.82
CA PHE A 129 -1.45 15.72 3.74
C PHE A 129 -0.11 15.03 3.44
N MET A 130 0.97 15.79 3.20
CA MET A 130 2.28 15.21 2.88
C MET A 130 2.83 14.36 4.02
N LYS A 131 2.70 14.80 5.28
CA LYS A 131 3.11 14.00 6.45
C LYS A 131 2.32 12.70 6.56
N SER A 132 1.02 12.75 6.29
CA SER A 132 0.17 11.57 6.25
C SER A 132 0.55 10.63 5.10
N PHE A 133 0.86 11.19 3.93
CA PHE A 133 1.25 10.44 2.74
C PHE A 133 2.59 9.72 2.95
N ASP A 134 3.60 10.42 3.46
CA ASP A 134 4.91 9.85 3.77
C ASP A 134 4.81 8.70 4.78
N SER A 135 3.95 8.86 5.79
CA SER A 135 3.74 7.85 6.84
C SER A 135 2.98 6.60 6.37
N ASN A 136 2.24 6.67 5.27
CA ASN A 136 1.38 5.57 4.79
C ASN A 136 1.91 4.91 3.50
N VAL A 137 2.66 5.64 2.68
CA VAL A 137 3.07 5.20 1.34
C VAL A 137 4.58 5.11 1.21
N ASP A 138 5.32 6.11 1.71
CA ASP A 138 6.78 6.18 1.54
C ASP A 138 7.52 5.13 2.37
N CYS A 139 6.92 4.66 3.47
CA CYS A 139 7.48 3.61 4.35
C CYS A 139 7.13 2.16 3.96
N VAL A 140 6.20 1.96 3.01
CA VAL A 140 5.66 0.63 2.65
C VAL A 140 6.12 0.16 1.26
N CYS A 141 6.61 1.07 0.42
CA CYS A 141 7.00 0.75 -0.94
C CYS A 141 8.27 1.50 -1.31
N ASP A 142 9.20 0.87 -2.05
CA ASP A 142 10.42 1.51 -2.56
C ASP A 142 10.34 1.85 -4.06
N ASP A 143 9.23 1.51 -4.73
CA ASP A 143 9.04 1.78 -6.17
C ASP A 143 8.49 3.20 -6.42
N GLY A 144 9.29 4.06 -7.05
CA GLY A 144 8.90 5.43 -7.39
C GLY A 144 7.69 5.56 -8.32
N ASN A 145 7.45 4.59 -9.22
CA ASN A 145 6.25 4.59 -10.06
C ASN A 145 4.99 4.31 -9.23
N LEU A 146 5.09 3.37 -8.28
CA LEU A 146 3.97 3.05 -7.41
C LEU A 146 3.69 4.22 -6.46
N LYS A 147 4.72 4.85 -5.89
CA LYS A 147 4.60 6.08 -5.07
C LYS A 147 3.93 7.21 -5.85
N LEU A 148 4.38 7.47 -7.08
CA LEU A 148 3.79 8.50 -7.93
C LEU A 148 2.32 8.21 -8.27
N THR A 149 2.01 6.97 -8.65
CA THR A 149 0.64 6.55 -8.96
C THR A 149 -0.27 6.74 -7.75
N ARG A 150 0.21 6.38 -6.56
CA ARG A 150 -0.52 6.54 -5.30
C ARG A 150 -0.70 8.01 -4.94
N LEU A 151 0.33 8.85 -5.12
CA LEU A 151 0.25 10.30 -4.93
C LEU A 151 -0.82 10.93 -5.84
N MET A 152 -0.88 10.51 -7.10
CA MET A 152 -1.90 10.96 -8.05
C MET A 152 -3.31 10.48 -7.71
N GLN A 153 -3.45 9.32 -7.05
CA GLN A 153 -4.74 8.80 -6.60
C GLN A 153 -5.32 9.65 -5.45
N TYR A 154 -4.46 10.11 -4.53
CA TYR A 154 -4.88 10.93 -3.38
C TYR A 154 -4.83 12.43 -3.63
N THR A 155 -4.60 12.86 -4.87
CA THR A 155 -4.75 14.26 -5.28
C THR A 155 -5.97 14.44 -6.17
N ALA A 156 -6.61 15.60 -6.09
CA ALA A 156 -7.71 16.02 -6.95
C ALA A 156 -7.60 17.52 -7.27
N GLY A 157 -8.43 18.00 -8.19
CA GLY A 157 -8.49 19.41 -8.56
C GLY A 157 -7.13 19.98 -8.97
N LEU A 158 -6.82 21.17 -8.46
CA LEU A 158 -5.62 21.93 -8.81
C LEU A 158 -4.32 21.18 -8.45
N ALA A 159 -4.32 20.40 -7.36
CA ALA A 159 -3.17 19.61 -6.98
C ALA A 159 -2.87 18.49 -7.99
N LYS A 160 -3.91 17.78 -8.45
CA LYS A 160 -3.76 16.70 -9.45
C LYS A 160 -3.32 17.25 -10.80
N ASP A 161 -3.89 18.37 -11.23
CA ASP A 161 -3.52 19.01 -12.49
C ASP A 161 -2.07 19.49 -12.49
N ALA A 162 -1.57 19.99 -11.35
CA ALA A 162 -0.19 20.43 -11.20
C ALA A 162 0.83 19.31 -11.40
N ILE A 163 0.51 18.08 -10.95
CA ILE A 163 1.45 16.94 -11.02
C ILE A 163 1.19 15.99 -12.19
N ARG A 164 0.13 16.20 -12.98
CA ARG A 164 -0.28 15.29 -14.07
C ARG A 164 0.86 14.99 -15.06
N GLY A 165 1.68 16.00 -15.38
CA GLY A 165 2.83 15.85 -16.28
C GLY A 165 3.95 14.97 -15.73
N CYS A 166 4.04 14.79 -14.40
CA CYS A 166 5.06 13.94 -13.78
C CYS A 166 4.88 12.45 -14.09
N SER A 167 3.64 12.04 -14.40
CA SER A 167 3.33 10.67 -14.84
C SER A 167 4.00 10.31 -16.17
N LEU A 168 4.33 11.30 -17.01
CA LEU A 168 5.03 11.08 -18.28
C LEU A 168 6.54 10.86 -18.08
N ILE A 169 7.07 11.37 -16.96
CA ILE A 169 8.49 11.24 -16.60
C ILE A 169 8.71 9.89 -15.91
N GLY A 170 7.82 9.52 -14.98
CA GLY A 170 7.84 8.25 -14.27
C GLY A 170 9.07 8.05 -13.38
N GLY A 171 9.10 6.89 -12.72
CA GLY A 171 10.11 6.47 -11.76
C GLY A 171 10.29 7.42 -10.58
N ASP A 172 11.45 7.31 -9.94
CA ASP A 172 11.80 8.17 -8.80
C ASP A 172 11.88 9.65 -9.19
N LYS A 173 12.33 9.94 -10.42
CA LYS A 173 12.43 11.30 -10.94
C LYS A 173 11.06 11.96 -11.05
N GLY A 174 10.08 11.26 -11.62
CA GLY A 174 8.70 11.74 -11.71
C GLY A 174 8.08 11.95 -10.33
N TYR A 175 8.32 11.04 -9.38
CA TYR A 175 7.85 11.18 -8.00
C TYR A 175 8.45 12.40 -7.29
N GLN A 176 9.78 12.56 -7.32
CA GLN A 176 10.46 13.71 -6.70
C GLN A 176 9.99 15.04 -7.30
N GLN A 177 9.82 15.09 -8.62
CA GLN A 177 9.33 16.28 -9.30
C GLN A 177 7.88 16.61 -8.90
N ALA A 178 7.01 15.60 -8.78
CA ALA A 178 5.63 15.79 -8.31
C ALA A 178 5.60 16.38 -6.89
N ARG A 179 6.45 15.89 -5.97
CA ARG A 179 6.57 16.44 -4.61
C ARG A 179 7.01 17.90 -4.62
N SER A 180 8.08 18.21 -5.36
CA SER A 180 8.61 19.58 -5.46
C SER A 180 7.58 20.57 -6.02
N ILE A 181 6.78 20.16 -7.00
CA ILE A 181 5.70 20.98 -7.55
C ILE A 181 4.61 21.24 -6.51
N LEU A 182 4.19 20.23 -5.76
CA LEU A 182 3.17 20.39 -4.71
C LEU A 182 3.69 21.30 -3.58
N GLU A 183 4.94 21.15 -3.17
CA GLU A 183 5.59 21.99 -2.16
C GLU A 183 5.66 23.45 -2.60
N THR A 184 6.14 23.69 -3.81
CA THR A 184 6.31 25.04 -4.34
C THR A 184 4.96 25.76 -4.48
N ARG A 185 3.92 25.04 -4.90
CA ARG A 185 2.59 25.64 -5.16
C ARG A 185 1.69 25.73 -3.94
N PHE A 186 1.78 24.79 -3.00
CA PHE A 186 0.83 24.67 -1.89
C PHE A 186 1.49 24.62 -0.51
N GLY A 187 2.78 24.28 -0.43
CA GLY A 187 3.53 24.16 0.82
C GLY A 187 4.40 25.35 1.18
N ASN A 188 4.35 26.43 0.41
CA ASN A 188 5.13 27.62 0.72
C ASN A 188 4.56 28.31 2.00
N PRO A 189 5.35 28.45 3.08
CA PRO A 189 4.88 29.04 4.34
C PRO A 189 4.29 30.45 4.17
N HIS A 190 4.80 31.22 3.20
CA HIS A 190 4.27 32.55 2.88
C HIS A 190 2.85 32.48 2.30
N LEU A 191 2.56 31.51 1.44
CA LEU A 191 1.22 31.32 0.86
C LEU A 191 0.21 30.86 1.91
N VAL A 192 0.64 29.99 2.82
CA VAL A 192 -0.20 29.53 3.95
C VAL A 192 -0.55 30.72 4.86
N THR A 193 0.45 31.52 5.22
CA THR A 193 0.28 32.71 6.05
C THR A 193 -0.60 33.77 5.36
N GLU A 194 -0.36 34.04 4.07
CA GLU A 194 -1.14 35.00 3.28
C GLU A 194 -2.60 34.56 3.15
N HIS A 195 -2.86 33.28 2.85
CA HIS A 195 -4.22 32.74 2.75
C HIS A 195 -4.98 32.91 4.08
N ILE A 196 -4.31 32.70 5.21
CA ILE A 196 -4.90 32.84 6.54
C ILE A 196 -5.13 34.31 6.88
N ILE A 197 -4.16 35.20 6.65
CA ILE A 197 -4.34 36.65 6.81
C ILE A 197 -5.51 37.14 5.95
N HIS A 198 -5.65 36.61 4.73
CA HIS A 198 -6.74 36.94 3.83
C HIS A 198 -8.09 36.44 4.37
N GLU A 199 -8.20 35.18 4.82
CA GLU A 199 -9.38 34.64 5.52
C GLU A 199 -9.74 35.50 6.76
N LEU A 200 -8.75 35.85 7.59
CA LEU A 200 -8.93 36.68 8.78
C LEU A 200 -9.43 38.09 8.42
N ARG A 201 -8.94 38.67 7.32
CA ARG A 201 -9.36 40.00 6.85
C ARG A 201 -10.74 39.99 6.19
N GLN A 202 -11.15 38.88 5.57
CA GLN A 202 -12.43 38.76 4.87
C GLN A 202 -13.58 38.32 5.76
N ARG A 203 -13.35 37.54 6.83
CA ARG A 203 -14.41 37.15 7.79
C ARG A 203 -14.90 38.35 8.60
N ARG A 204 -15.92 39.04 8.08
CA ARG A 204 -16.67 40.08 8.79
C ARG A 204 -17.71 39.45 9.73
N GLN A 205 -17.62 39.84 10.99
CA GLN A 205 -18.45 39.49 12.15
C GLN A 205 -18.43 38.01 12.55
N VAL A 206 -17.59 37.74 13.54
CA VAL A 206 -17.83 36.69 14.54
C VAL A 206 -19.24 36.90 15.10
N ARG A 207 -20.18 36.04 14.74
CA ARG A 207 -21.59 36.13 15.20
C ARG A 207 -21.94 35.00 16.17
N SER A 208 -21.09 33.98 16.26
CA SER A 208 -21.30 32.81 17.09
C SER A 208 -20.01 32.39 17.80
N PRO A 209 -20.11 31.78 19.00
CA PRO A 209 -18.99 31.11 19.66
C PRO A 209 -18.25 30.09 18.78
N VAL A 210 -18.96 29.44 17.85
CA VAL A 210 -18.38 28.47 16.90
C VAL A 210 -17.45 29.16 15.88
N ASP A 211 -17.76 30.40 15.50
CA ASP A 211 -16.93 31.18 14.58
C ASP A 211 -15.61 31.59 15.25
N ILE A 212 -15.64 31.89 16.56
CA ILE A 212 -14.46 32.20 17.37
C ILE A 212 -13.53 30.99 17.43
N GLN A 213 -14.09 29.81 17.70
CA GLN A 213 -13.31 28.59 17.84
C GLN A 213 -12.68 28.18 16.51
N SER A 214 -13.45 28.24 15.42
CA SER A 214 -12.93 27.97 14.06
C SER A 214 -11.80 28.92 13.66
N LEU A 215 -11.85 30.18 14.10
CA LEU A 215 -10.81 31.18 13.86
C LEU A 215 -9.53 30.87 14.64
N ALA A 216 -9.68 30.51 15.92
CA ALA A 216 -8.56 30.16 16.80
C ALA A 216 -7.85 28.88 16.33
N ASP A 217 -8.60 27.88 15.87
CA ASP A 217 -8.06 26.64 15.32
C ASP A 217 -7.29 26.90 14.01
N GLY A 218 -7.84 27.74 13.12
CA GLY A 218 -7.17 28.16 11.89
C GLY A 218 -5.86 28.91 12.14
N ALA A 219 -5.85 29.85 13.09
CA ALA A 219 -4.65 30.59 13.46
C ALA A 219 -3.59 29.70 14.14
N SER A 220 -4.02 28.76 14.98
CA SER A 220 -3.12 27.80 15.62
C SER A 220 -2.44 26.92 14.58
N ASN A 221 -3.21 26.35 13.64
CA ASN A 221 -2.66 25.51 12.56
C ASN A 221 -1.67 26.25 11.66
N ALA A 222 -1.88 27.55 11.42
CA ALA A 222 -0.94 28.42 10.71
C ALA A 222 0.44 28.45 11.37
N LEU A 223 0.46 28.65 12.69
CA LEU A 223 1.69 28.79 13.46
C LEU A 223 2.50 27.48 13.43
N TRP A 224 1.82 26.34 13.53
CA TRP A 224 2.47 25.03 13.39
C TRP A 224 3.09 24.82 12.01
N SER A 225 2.44 25.30 10.93
CA SER A 225 2.97 25.19 9.56
C SER A 225 4.17 26.10 9.27
N CYS A 226 4.37 27.19 10.04
CA CYS A 226 5.50 28.11 9.88
C CYS A 226 6.74 27.71 10.72
N LEU A 227 6.57 26.84 11.72
CA LEU A 227 7.61 26.42 12.67
C LEU A 227 8.28 25.08 12.28
N THR A 228 7.84 24.42 11.21
CA THR A 228 8.38 23.15 10.71
C THR A 228 9.07 23.36 9.37
#